data_AF-A0ABD0Y9C0-F1
#
_entry.id   AF-A0ABD0Y9C0-F1
#
_cell.length_a   1.000
_cell.length_b   1.000
_cell.length_c   1.000
_cell.angle_alpha   90.00
_cell.angle_beta   90.00
_cell.angle_gamma   90.00
#
_symmetry.space_group_name_H-M   'P 1'
#
loop_
_entity.id
_entity.type
_entity.pdbx_description
1 polymer ?
#
loop_
_entity_poly.entity_id
_entity_poly.type
_entity_poly.pdbx_seq_one_letter_code
_entity_poly.pdbx_strand_id
1 'polypeptide(L)'
;MFRWDYCYCLIVLFLSFAIYKFLYNDIDIVHLCEIHKGPLVFGTDACDSVMKGVVDVKSTFLTKIIVVFGPKAVIRGNMNGEKIIMKTLGTKQEFESLEEDAKDIFSGDISTTSPANVKGVLLKALHLPLENRVPKLYLCFKPKNVDTFLVKLFDKYDLTNVENLINIWTSIIVNPEPLVLQILRPPKWPVPRYYGSCGRLAVFEDCGERLTLFYDAPWSLRANLTVQVLSAAFEFTFAHPTFTFYLTDMTADNIVVDDEGRARFIDLENVIILDKISDPAGELKLQSQNHTSDADECTSCFSYSIDDICGHRISDHNIYGVCKVRNNFY
;
A
#
# COMPACT_ATOMS: atom_id res chain seq x y z
N MET A 1 -34.15 -38.73 27.57
CA MET A 1 -34.52 -37.52 26.82
C MET A 1 -34.01 -36.26 27.55
N PHE A 2 -32.70 -36.17 27.88
CA PHE A 2 -32.17 -35.12 28.78
C PHE A 2 -30.69 -34.74 28.55
N ARG A 3 -30.09 -35.04 27.40
CA ARG A 3 -28.66 -34.71 27.10
C ARG A 3 -28.46 -33.53 26.16
N TRP A 4 -29.49 -33.10 25.43
CA TRP A 4 -29.37 -32.00 24.47
C TRP A 4 -29.48 -30.62 25.13
N ASP A 5 -30.30 -30.47 26.16
CA ASP A 5 -30.52 -29.18 26.84
C ASP A 5 -29.28 -28.69 27.60
N TYR A 6 -28.54 -29.61 28.24
CA TYR A 6 -27.28 -29.28 28.92
C TYR A 6 -26.17 -28.86 27.95
N CYS A 7 -26.05 -29.54 26.81
CA CYS A 7 -25.11 -29.14 25.75
C CYS A 7 -25.49 -27.77 25.17
N TYR A 8 -26.78 -27.52 24.95
CA TYR A 8 -27.27 -26.24 24.45
C TYR A 8 -26.96 -25.09 25.43
N CYS A 9 -27.25 -25.27 26.73
CA CYS A 9 -26.93 -24.27 27.74
C CYS A 9 -25.42 -23.98 27.82
N LEU A 10 -24.56 -25.02 27.76
CA LEU A 10 -23.11 -24.83 27.77
C LEU A 10 -22.60 -24.09 26.52
N ILE A 11 -23.15 -24.40 25.35
CA ILE A 11 -22.83 -23.69 24.10
C ILE A 11 -23.25 -22.22 24.20
N VAL A 12 -24.46 -21.94 24.69
CA VAL A 12 -24.95 -20.56 24.86
C VAL A 12 -24.09 -19.80 25.86
N LEU A 13 -23.70 -20.42 26.98
CA LEU A 13 -22.85 -19.80 28.00
C LEU A 13 -21.45 -19.50 27.45
N PHE A 14 -20.87 -20.44 26.70
CA PHE A 14 -19.58 -20.27 26.04
C PHE A 14 -19.63 -19.17 24.97
N LEU A 15 -20.66 -19.17 24.11
CA LEU A 15 -20.87 -18.12 23.11
C LEU A 15 -21.10 -16.76 23.77
N SER A 16 -21.88 -16.69 24.84
CA SER A 16 -22.13 -15.45 25.58
C SER A 16 -20.84 -14.91 26.22
N PHE A 17 -20.02 -15.79 26.80
CA PHE A 17 -18.72 -15.42 27.35
C PHE A 17 -17.74 -14.99 26.25
N ALA A 18 -17.73 -15.68 25.11
CA ALA A 18 -16.90 -15.32 23.96
C ALA A 18 -17.31 -13.97 23.37
N ILE A 19 -18.61 -13.70 23.22
CA ILE A 19 -19.16 -12.41 22.78
C ILE A 19 -18.83 -11.33 23.80
N TYR A 20 -18.99 -11.59 25.10
CA TYR A 20 -18.62 -10.65 26.16
C TYR A 20 -17.13 -10.29 26.09
N LYS A 21 -16.25 -11.28 26.01
CA LYS A 21 -14.80 -11.07 25.84
C LYS A 21 -14.48 -10.28 24.58
N PHE A 22 -15.12 -10.60 23.46
CA PHE A 22 -14.93 -9.90 22.19
C PHE A 22 -15.39 -8.44 22.26
N LEU A 23 -16.52 -8.18 22.91
CA LEU A 23 -17.04 -6.82 23.08
C LEU A 23 -16.20 -5.99 24.06
N TYR A 24 -15.67 -6.60 25.12
CA TYR A 24 -15.02 -5.88 26.22
C TYR A 24 -13.50 -5.74 26.05
N ASN A 25 -12.83 -6.65 25.33
CA ASN A 25 -11.39 -6.51 25.08
C ASN A 25 -11.13 -5.52 23.96
N ASP A 26 -10.22 -4.57 24.19
CA ASP A 26 -9.73 -3.69 23.14
C ASP A 26 -8.83 -4.40 22.14
N ILE A 27 -8.64 -3.76 21.00
CA ILE A 27 -7.76 -4.26 19.94
C ILE A 27 -6.32 -4.18 20.45
N ASP A 28 -5.66 -5.32 20.52
CA ASP A 28 -4.23 -5.41 20.87
C ASP A 28 -3.37 -5.02 19.66
N ILE A 29 -3.09 -3.72 19.53
CA ILE A 29 -2.26 -3.18 18.44
C ILE A 29 -0.84 -3.73 18.49
N VAL A 30 -0.31 -3.98 19.69
CA VAL A 30 1.04 -4.55 19.86
C VAL A 30 1.12 -5.94 19.25
N HIS A 31 0.08 -6.76 19.46
CA HIS A 31 -0.02 -8.06 18.81
C HIS A 31 -0.11 -7.95 17.28
N LEU A 32 -0.88 -6.99 16.76
CA LEU A 32 -1.02 -6.76 15.31
C LEU A 32 0.27 -6.28 14.62
N CYS A 33 1.21 -5.71 15.36
CA CYS A 33 2.51 -5.34 14.80
C CYS A 33 3.31 -6.57 14.34
N GLU A 34 3.09 -7.73 14.96
CA GLU A 34 3.86 -8.97 14.69
C GLU A 34 5.40 -8.74 14.69
N ILE A 35 5.92 -7.85 15.55
CA ILE A 35 7.34 -7.47 15.56
C ILE A 35 8.29 -8.67 15.75
N HIS A 36 7.83 -9.69 16.48
CA HIS A 36 8.55 -10.94 16.72
C HIS A 36 8.71 -11.81 15.45
N LYS A 37 8.01 -11.49 14.35
CA LYS A 37 8.16 -12.10 13.02
C LYS A 37 9.26 -11.44 12.18
N GLY A 38 10.02 -10.51 12.77
CA GLY A 38 11.25 -10.00 12.17
C GLY A 38 12.20 -11.14 11.76
N PRO A 39 13.02 -10.93 10.72
CA PRO A 39 13.31 -9.66 10.05
C PRO A 39 12.38 -9.30 8.87
N LEU A 40 11.40 -10.15 8.51
CA LEU A 40 10.50 -9.93 7.37
C LEU A 40 9.32 -9.02 7.75
N VAL A 41 9.64 -7.73 7.91
CA VAL A 41 8.73 -6.67 8.36
C VAL A 41 8.89 -5.41 7.49
N PHE A 42 7.97 -4.45 7.60
CA PHE A 42 8.07 -3.17 6.85
C PHE A 42 9.03 -2.17 7.50
N GLY A 43 9.25 -2.28 8.81
CA GLY A 43 10.18 -1.45 9.56
C GLY A 43 9.83 -1.31 11.04
N THR A 44 10.64 -0.55 11.76
CA THR A 44 10.52 -0.34 13.22
C THR A 44 10.44 1.13 13.62
N ASP A 45 10.47 2.06 12.65
CA ASP A 45 10.53 3.51 12.88
C ASP A 45 9.40 4.07 13.73
N ALA A 46 8.20 3.47 13.67
CA ALA A 46 7.02 3.89 14.43
C ALA A 46 6.79 3.05 15.70
N CYS A 47 7.60 2.02 15.96
CA CYS A 47 7.37 1.12 17.09
C CYS A 47 7.41 1.84 18.42
N ASP A 48 8.30 2.80 18.61
CA ASP A 48 8.35 3.57 19.85
C ASP A 48 7.02 4.26 20.17
N SER A 49 6.37 4.86 19.17
CA SER A 49 5.07 5.53 19.33
C SER A 49 3.95 4.52 19.57
N VAL A 50 3.94 3.41 18.82
CA VAL A 50 2.90 2.38 18.92
C VAL A 50 2.99 1.61 20.25
N MET A 51 4.19 1.19 20.64
CA MET A 51 4.42 0.33 21.81
C MET A 51 4.30 1.09 23.13
N LYS A 52 4.62 2.39 23.17
CA LYS A 52 4.47 3.23 24.37
C LYS A 52 3.01 3.64 24.63
N GLY A 53 2.06 3.16 23.83
CA GLY A 53 0.63 3.43 24.02
C GLY A 53 0.23 4.87 23.74
N VAL A 54 1.01 5.58 22.91
CA VAL A 54 0.69 6.96 22.48
C VAL A 54 -0.41 6.96 21.41
N VAL A 55 -0.74 5.77 20.89
CA VAL A 55 -1.80 5.56 19.92
C VAL A 55 -3.10 5.19 20.62
N ASP A 56 -4.10 6.05 20.52
CA ASP A 56 -5.47 5.76 20.95
C ASP A 56 -6.28 5.21 19.77
N VAL A 57 -7.05 4.14 19.98
CA VAL A 57 -7.75 3.42 18.91
C VAL A 57 -9.24 3.41 19.11
N LYS A 58 -9.97 3.79 18.06
CA LYS A 58 -11.42 3.69 18.05
C LYS A 58 -11.85 2.24 17.83
N SER A 59 -12.09 1.54 18.94
CA SER A 59 -12.45 0.13 19.00
C SER A 59 -13.97 -0.07 18.87
N THR A 60 -14.50 -0.05 17.64
CA THR A 60 -15.92 -0.40 17.40
C THR A 60 -16.10 -1.90 17.20
N PHE A 61 -17.33 -2.42 17.38
CA PHE A 61 -17.66 -3.82 17.11
C PHE A 61 -17.26 -4.26 15.68
N LEU A 62 -17.51 -3.40 14.68
CA LEU A 62 -17.14 -3.67 13.29
C LEU A 62 -15.62 -3.68 13.11
N THR A 63 -14.91 -2.73 13.72
CA THR A 63 -13.43 -2.70 13.68
C THR A 63 -12.84 -3.98 14.24
N LYS A 64 -13.38 -4.50 15.36
CA LYS A 64 -12.94 -5.78 15.94
C LYS A 64 -13.19 -6.97 15.01
N ILE A 65 -14.33 -7.00 14.32
CA ILE A 65 -14.63 -8.05 13.33
C ILE A 65 -13.62 -8.00 12.18
N ILE A 66 -13.37 -6.81 11.63
CA ILE A 66 -12.42 -6.62 10.53
C ILE A 66 -11.01 -7.03 10.95
N VAL A 67 -10.58 -6.71 12.17
CA VAL A 67 -9.25 -7.10 12.68
C VAL A 67 -9.11 -8.62 12.83
N VAL A 68 -10.16 -9.31 13.29
CA VAL A 68 -10.08 -10.75 13.55
C VAL A 68 -10.26 -11.59 12.29
N PHE A 69 -11.15 -11.17 11.38
CA PHE A 69 -11.55 -11.98 10.22
C PHE A 69 -11.13 -11.38 8.88
N GLY A 70 -10.74 -10.11 8.84
CA GLY A 70 -10.34 -9.44 7.61
C GLY A 70 -8.96 -9.90 7.13
N PRO A 71 -8.75 -10.01 5.81
CA PRO A 71 -7.44 -10.36 5.26
C PRO A 71 -6.41 -9.26 5.49
N LYS A 72 -6.88 -8.01 5.58
CA LYS A 72 -6.11 -6.81 5.93
C LYS A 72 -7.00 -5.90 6.79
N ALA A 73 -6.47 -5.46 7.92
CA ALA A 73 -7.14 -4.55 8.83
C ALA A 73 -6.76 -3.09 8.54
N VAL A 74 -7.76 -2.21 8.61
CA VAL A 74 -7.62 -0.75 8.56
C VAL A 74 -8.24 -0.19 9.84
N ILE A 75 -7.42 0.47 10.66
CA ILE A 75 -7.80 0.86 12.02
C ILE A 75 -7.58 2.37 12.16
N ARG A 76 -8.65 3.11 12.46
CA ARG A 76 -8.57 4.55 12.77
C ARG A 76 -8.17 4.77 14.23
N GLY A 77 -7.31 5.75 14.45
CA GLY A 77 -6.81 6.13 15.77
C GLY A 77 -6.36 7.57 15.86
N ASN A 78 -5.74 7.92 16.97
CA ASN A 78 -5.09 9.20 17.20
C ASN A 78 -3.67 8.97 17.73
N MET A 79 -2.70 9.74 17.25
CA MET A 79 -1.32 9.71 17.72
C MET A 79 -0.83 11.14 17.91
N ASN A 80 -0.49 11.52 19.15
CA ASN A 80 -0.03 12.88 19.48
C ASN A 80 -1.00 14.00 19.07
N GLY A 81 -2.31 13.75 19.09
CA GLY A 81 -3.34 14.71 18.68
C GLY A 81 -3.72 14.63 17.20
N GLU A 82 -2.93 13.95 16.37
CA GLU A 82 -3.19 13.77 14.93
C GLU A 82 -4.07 12.54 14.67
N LYS A 83 -5.05 12.64 13.76
CA LYS A 83 -5.85 11.49 13.32
C LYS A 83 -4.97 10.59 12.43
N ILE A 84 -4.97 9.28 12.71
CA ILE A 84 -4.15 8.31 11.99
C ILE A 84 -4.96 7.10 11.53
N ILE A 85 -4.46 6.44 10.49
CA ILE A 85 -4.88 5.12 10.05
C ILE A 85 -3.70 4.16 10.20
N MET A 86 -3.94 3.02 10.83
CA MET A 86 -3.01 1.91 10.87
C MET A 86 -3.50 0.80 9.94
N LYS A 87 -2.61 0.28 9.10
CA LYS A 87 -2.93 -0.79 8.16
C LYS A 87 -2.03 -1.99 8.35
N THR A 88 -2.61 -3.19 8.34
CA THR A 88 -1.85 -4.42 8.08
C THR A 88 -1.79 -4.61 6.57
N LEU A 89 -0.63 -4.35 5.97
CA LEU A 89 -0.54 -4.16 4.51
C LEU A 89 -0.45 -5.46 3.70
N GLY A 90 -0.09 -6.57 4.35
CA GLY A 90 -0.01 -7.90 3.76
C GLY A 90 -0.95 -8.89 4.44
N THR A 91 -1.41 -9.87 3.67
CA THR A 91 -2.16 -11.01 4.18
C THR A 91 -1.21 -12.03 4.82
N LYS A 92 -1.77 -12.91 5.66
CA LYS A 92 -1.01 -14.02 6.25
C LYS A 92 -0.33 -14.90 5.20
N GLN A 93 -1.01 -15.18 4.10
CA GLN A 93 -0.51 -16.04 3.01
C GLN A 93 0.68 -15.41 2.27
N GLU A 94 0.64 -14.10 2.04
CA GLU A 94 1.75 -13.37 1.41
C GLU A 94 3.01 -13.41 2.26
N PHE A 95 2.86 -13.25 3.58
CA PHE A 95 3.98 -13.36 4.51
C PHE A 95 4.47 -14.80 4.68
N GLU A 96 3.58 -15.79 4.76
CA GLU A 96 3.96 -17.21 4.82
C GLU A 96 4.78 -17.61 3.58
N SER A 97 4.40 -17.15 2.39
CA SER A 97 5.20 -17.40 1.20
C SER A 97 6.50 -16.59 1.16
N LEU A 98 6.51 -15.34 1.59
CA LEU A 98 7.77 -14.59 1.69
C LEU A 98 8.75 -15.27 2.65
N GLU A 99 8.25 -15.83 3.75
CA GLU A 99 9.04 -16.63 4.71
C GLU A 99 9.60 -17.92 4.09
N GLU A 100 8.87 -18.54 3.16
CA GLU A 100 9.33 -19.71 2.39
C GLU A 100 10.43 -19.31 1.38
N ASP A 101 10.15 -18.29 0.56
CA ASP A 101 11.12 -17.73 -0.40
C ASP A 101 12.42 -17.32 0.31
N ALA A 102 12.30 -16.69 1.47
CA ALA A 102 13.42 -16.28 2.32
C ALA A 102 14.30 -17.46 2.75
N LYS A 103 13.70 -18.59 3.17
CA LYS A 103 14.45 -19.77 3.60
C LYS A 103 15.28 -20.34 2.45
N ASP A 104 14.69 -20.39 1.27
CA ASP A 104 15.34 -20.91 0.07
C ASP A 104 16.46 -19.98 -0.42
N ILE A 105 16.20 -18.67 -0.43
CA ILE A 105 17.15 -17.65 -0.93
C ILE A 105 18.34 -17.48 0.02
N PHE A 106 18.09 -17.44 1.33
CA PHE A 106 19.11 -17.10 2.34
C PHE A 106 19.65 -18.32 3.09
N SER A 107 19.34 -19.55 2.64
CA SER A 107 19.82 -20.78 3.29
C SER A 107 19.49 -20.86 4.79
N GLY A 108 18.31 -20.36 5.17
CA GLY A 108 17.73 -20.50 6.50
C GLY A 108 17.99 -19.38 7.51
N ASP A 109 19.06 -18.59 7.39
CA ASP A 109 19.32 -17.48 8.32
C ASP A 109 19.53 -16.14 7.60
N ILE A 110 18.47 -15.35 7.55
CA ILE A 110 18.51 -13.98 7.04
C ILE A 110 19.42 -13.09 7.90
N SER A 111 19.50 -13.31 9.21
CA SER A 111 20.17 -12.36 10.12
C SER A 111 21.69 -12.31 9.93
N THR A 112 22.26 -13.35 9.31
CA THR A 112 23.70 -13.47 9.03
C THR A 112 24.06 -13.20 7.57
N THR A 113 23.09 -12.81 6.73
CA THR A 113 23.33 -12.52 5.32
C THR A 113 24.14 -11.23 5.13
N SER A 114 24.88 -11.14 4.03
CA SER A 114 25.63 -9.92 3.68
C SER A 114 24.73 -8.91 2.94
N PRO A 115 24.98 -7.60 3.09
CA PRO A 115 24.27 -6.57 2.30
C PRO A 115 24.33 -6.81 0.79
N ALA A 116 25.47 -7.31 0.28
CA ALA A 116 25.65 -7.61 -1.13
C ALA A 116 24.70 -8.72 -1.62
N ASN A 117 24.48 -9.75 -0.80
CA ASN A 117 23.53 -10.82 -1.12
C ASN A 117 22.10 -10.29 -1.17
N VAL A 118 21.68 -9.50 -0.18
CA VAL A 118 20.33 -8.90 -0.16
C VAL A 118 20.11 -7.98 -1.37
N LYS A 119 21.12 -7.17 -1.73
CA LYS A 119 21.07 -6.34 -2.95
C LYS A 119 20.91 -7.18 -4.21
N GLY A 120 21.59 -8.33 -4.31
CA GLY A 120 21.40 -9.26 -5.43
C GLY A 120 19.97 -9.80 -5.51
N VAL A 121 19.34 -10.09 -4.37
CA VAL A 121 17.94 -10.54 -4.28
C VAL A 121 16.97 -9.43 -4.65
N LEU A 122 17.17 -8.22 -4.11
CA LEU A 122 16.41 -7.01 -4.46
C LEU A 122 16.46 -6.76 -5.97
N LEU A 123 17.64 -6.85 -6.58
CA LEU A 123 17.80 -6.65 -8.01
C LEU A 123 16.94 -7.62 -8.83
N LYS A 124 16.93 -8.90 -8.43
CA LYS A 124 16.10 -9.94 -9.07
C LYS A 124 14.61 -9.65 -8.90
N ALA A 125 14.18 -9.28 -7.68
CA ALA A 125 12.79 -8.92 -7.40
C ALA A 125 12.30 -7.72 -8.23
N LEU A 126 13.20 -6.79 -8.57
CA LEU A 126 12.89 -5.64 -9.43
C LEU A 126 12.93 -5.97 -10.94
N HIS A 127 13.57 -7.08 -11.35
CA HIS A 127 13.76 -7.44 -12.76
C HIS A 127 12.79 -8.50 -13.27
N LEU A 128 12.29 -9.33 -12.37
CA LEU A 128 11.45 -10.47 -12.69
C LEU A 128 10.18 -10.38 -11.83
N PRO A 129 8.99 -10.59 -12.41
CA PRO A 129 7.87 -11.08 -11.63
C PRO A 129 8.39 -12.32 -10.89
N LEU A 130 8.40 -12.29 -9.54
CA LEU A 130 8.67 -13.52 -8.79
C LEU A 130 7.73 -14.59 -9.33
N GLU A 131 8.26 -15.79 -9.60
CA GLU A 131 7.53 -16.84 -10.31
C GLU A 131 6.10 -16.96 -9.77
N ASN A 132 5.11 -16.81 -10.66
CA ASN A 132 3.67 -16.88 -10.39
C ASN A 132 3.00 -15.69 -9.66
N ARG A 133 3.64 -14.52 -9.55
CA ARG A 133 3.01 -13.31 -9.00
C ARG A 133 3.08 -12.12 -9.95
N VAL A 134 1.95 -11.44 -10.13
CA VAL A 134 1.94 -10.08 -10.69
C VAL A 134 2.61 -9.17 -9.65
N PRO A 135 3.70 -8.46 -10.00
CA PRO A 135 4.40 -7.64 -9.04
C PRO A 135 3.55 -6.41 -8.70
N LYS A 136 3.46 -6.12 -7.40
CA LYS A 136 2.78 -4.95 -6.85
C LYS A 136 3.50 -3.64 -7.17
N LEU A 137 4.83 -3.70 -7.27
CA LEU A 137 5.67 -2.63 -7.79
C LEU A 137 6.30 -3.11 -9.11
N TYR A 138 5.87 -2.52 -10.22
CA TYR A 138 6.45 -2.83 -11.53
C TYR A 138 7.37 -1.69 -11.98
N LEU A 139 8.58 -2.02 -12.43
CA LEU A 139 9.48 -1.04 -13.06
C LEU A 139 9.47 -1.26 -14.57
N CYS A 140 9.15 -0.21 -15.33
CA CYS A 140 9.25 -0.24 -16.78
C CYS A 140 10.70 -0.33 -17.28
N PHE A 141 11.69 -0.35 -16.38
CA PHE A 141 13.11 -0.40 -16.71
C PHE A 141 13.81 -1.39 -15.78
N LYS A 142 14.94 -1.94 -16.25
CA LYS A 142 15.76 -2.86 -15.47
C LYS A 142 16.95 -2.10 -14.87
N PRO A 143 16.92 -1.70 -13.59
CA PRO A 143 18.05 -1.02 -12.97
C PRO A 143 19.28 -1.93 -13.01
N LYS A 144 20.44 -1.48 -13.47
CA LYS A 144 21.66 -2.32 -13.48
C LYS A 144 22.30 -2.45 -12.09
N ASN A 145 22.06 -1.46 -11.24
CA ASN A 145 22.59 -1.39 -9.89
C ASN A 145 21.48 -0.93 -8.94
N VAL A 146 21.20 -1.74 -7.92
CA VAL A 146 20.20 -1.45 -6.88
C VAL A 146 20.54 -0.16 -6.14
N ASP A 147 21.81 0.10 -5.83
CA ASP A 147 22.20 1.30 -5.10
C ASP A 147 21.89 2.56 -5.90
N THR A 148 22.19 2.58 -7.20
CA THR A 148 21.87 3.73 -8.05
C THR A 148 20.36 3.95 -8.15
N PHE A 149 19.58 2.87 -8.23
CA PHE A 149 18.12 2.96 -8.28
C PHE A 149 17.51 3.40 -6.95
N LEU A 150 17.90 2.75 -5.85
CA LEU A 150 17.41 3.07 -4.51
C LEU A 150 17.86 4.45 -4.06
N VAL A 151 19.06 4.92 -4.38
CA VAL A 151 19.48 6.30 -4.09
C VAL A 151 18.66 7.30 -4.92
N LYS A 152 18.34 7.00 -6.18
CA LYS A 152 17.47 7.87 -6.99
C LYS A 152 16.04 7.98 -6.47
N LEU A 153 15.56 6.96 -5.73
CA LEU A 153 14.19 6.91 -5.21
C LEU A 153 14.09 7.27 -3.72
N PHE A 154 15.05 6.83 -2.93
CA PHE A 154 15.01 6.84 -1.48
C PHE A 154 16.30 7.41 -0.88
N ASP A 155 16.34 8.73 -0.72
CA ASP A 155 17.49 9.44 -0.15
C ASP A 155 17.79 9.09 1.34
N LYS A 156 16.87 8.37 2.02
CA LYS A 156 16.91 8.19 3.49
C LYS A 156 17.46 6.84 3.95
N TYR A 157 17.51 5.82 3.11
CA TYR A 157 17.89 4.47 3.56
C TYR A 157 19.39 4.29 3.64
N ASP A 158 19.88 3.82 4.79
CA ASP A 158 21.22 3.26 4.89
C ASP A 158 21.26 1.90 4.19
N LEU A 159 21.74 1.91 2.93
CA LEU A 159 21.88 0.73 2.07
C LEU A 159 23.05 -0.18 2.46
N THR A 160 23.76 0.13 3.56
CA THR A 160 24.75 -0.78 4.15
C THR A 160 24.15 -1.65 5.25
N ASN A 161 22.99 -1.27 5.77
CA ASN A 161 22.28 -2.00 6.82
C ASN A 161 21.42 -3.12 6.21
N VAL A 162 21.64 -4.36 6.67
CA VAL A 162 20.94 -5.57 6.20
C VAL A 162 19.44 -5.51 6.52
N GLU A 163 19.06 -5.07 7.71
CA GLU A 163 17.66 -4.95 8.14
C GLU A 163 16.90 -3.97 7.25
N ASN A 164 17.50 -2.81 6.93
CA ASN A 164 16.90 -1.84 6.00
C ASN A 164 16.67 -2.44 4.61
N LEU A 165 17.64 -3.19 4.08
CA LEU A 165 17.51 -3.85 2.78
C LEU A 165 16.42 -4.93 2.79
N ILE A 166 16.26 -5.66 3.90
CA ILE A 166 15.20 -6.65 4.07
C ILE A 166 13.82 -5.97 4.20
N ASN A 167 13.74 -4.83 4.89
CA ASN A 167 12.49 -4.06 5.00
C ASN A 167 12.05 -3.53 3.64
N ILE A 168 13.00 -3.05 2.82
CA ILE A 168 12.74 -2.66 1.43
C ILE A 168 12.28 -3.86 0.62
N TRP A 169 12.96 -5.00 0.72
CA TRP A 169 12.58 -6.22 0.01
C TRP A 169 11.17 -6.68 0.38
N THR A 170 10.88 -6.76 1.68
CA THR A 170 9.55 -7.09 2.22
C THR A 170 8.48 -6.16 1.66
N SER A 171 8.75 -4.85 1.63
CA SER A 171 7.83 -3.86 1.06
C SER A 171 7.61 -4.08 -0.44
N ILE A 172 8.66 -4.31 -1.23
CA ILE A 172 8.52 -4.56 -2.67
C ILE A 172 7.67 -5.80 -2.96
N ILE A 173 7.86 -6.87 -2.18
CA ILE A 173 7.14 -8.14 -2.40
C ILE A 173 5.71 -8.10 -1.87
N VAL A 174 5.51 -7.59 -0.65
CA VAL A 174 4.24 -7.70 0.07
C VAL A 174 3.34 -6.49 -0.15
N ASN A 175 3.86 -5.28 -0.02
CA ASN A 175 3.10 -4.06 -0.26
C ASN A 175 4.03 -2.84 -0.38
N PRO A 176 4.14 -2.23 -1.57
CA PRO A 176 5.07 -1.13 -1.81
C PRO A 176 4.57 0.22 -1.27
N GLU A 177 3.34 0.34 -0.77
CA GLU A 177 2.76 1.60 -0.29
C GLU A 177 3.68 2.38 0.68
N PRO A 178 4.30 1.77 1.72
CA PRO A 178 5.25 2.47 2.60
C PRO A 178 6.47 3.03 1.88
N LEU A 179 6.95 2.36 0.83
CA LEU A 179 8.07 2.85 0.02
C LEU A 179 7.60 3.99 -0.88
N VAL A 180 6.48 3.81 -1.58
CA VAL A 180 5.96 4.81 -2.52
C VAL A 180 5.64 6.12 -1.79
N LEU A 181 5.05 6.07 -0.60
CA LEU A 181 4.76 7.26 0.21
C LEU A 181 6.00 7.93 0.81
N GLN A 182 7.14 7.26 0.81
CA GLN A 182 8.41 7.92 1.10
C GLN A 182 8.93 8.73 -0.08
N ILE A 183 8.43 8.51 -1.30
CA ILE A 183 8.75 9.32 -2.49
C ILE A 183 7.69 10.39 -2.68
N LEU A 184 6.42 9.98 -2.68
CA LEU A 184 5.25 10.81 -2.86
C LEU A 184 4.81 11.32 -1.49
N ARG A 185 5.23 12.54 -1.13
CA ARG A 185 4.95 13.15 0.18
C ARG A 185 4.05 14.39 0.09
N PRO A 186 3.11 14.57 1.04
CA PRO A 186 2.39 15.83 1.17
C PRO A 186 3.32 16.99 1.59
N PRO A 187 2.95 18.26 1.31
CA PRO A 187 1.74 18.68 0.59
C PRO A 187 1.89 18.61 -0.95
N LYS A 188 3.08 18.28 -1.46
CA LYS A 188 3.37 18.26 -2.90
C LYS A 188 2.55 17.22 -3.67
N TRP A 189 2.25 16.10 -3.03
CA TRP A 189 1.52 15.00 -3.60
C TRP A 189 0.19 14.78 -2.87
N PRO A 190 -0.89 14.36 -3.56
CA PRO A 190 -2.21 14.19 -2.98
C PRO A 190 -2.34 12.80 -2.36
N VAL A 191 -1.48 12.50 -1.40
CA VAL A 191 -1.38 11.20 -0.72
C VAL A 191 -1.23 11.42 0.79
N PRO A 192 -1.57 10.42 1.64
CA PRO A 192 -1.41 10.56 3.08
C PRO A 192 0.06 10.70 3.49
N ARG A 193 0.31 11.38 4.60
CA ARG A 193 1.61 11.31 5.26
C ARG A 193 1.84 9.89 5.81
N TYR A 194 2.96 9.28 5.47
CA TYR A 194 3.45 8.06 6.10
C TYR A 194 4.26 8.40 7.37
N TYR A 195 3.83 7.88 8.53
CA TYR A 195 4.47 8.12 9.82
C TYR A 195 5.53 7.08 10.18
N GLY A 196 5.57 5.95 9.49
CA GLY A 196 6.49 4.84 9.74
C GLY A 196 5.76 3.51 9.91
N SER A 197 6.53 2.45 10.17
CA SER A 197 6.01 1.10 10.41
C SER A 197 6.43 0.58 11.77
N CYS A 198 5.63 -0.34 12.31
CA CYS A 198 6.03 -1.20 13.40
C CYS A 198 5.74 -2.67 13.06
N GLY A 199 6.80 -3.41 12.75
CA GLY A 199 6.69 -4.77 12.26
C GLY A 199 5.93 -4.82 10.93
N ARG A 200 4.83 -5.58 10.88
CA ARG A 200 3.95 -5.74 9.70
C ARG A 200 2.81 -4.72 9.63
N LEU A 201 2.75 -3.80 10.60
CA LEU A 201 1.79 -2.70 10.66
C LEU A 201 2.45 -1.41 10.16
N ALA A 202 1.72 -0.63 9.36
CA ALA A 202 2.15 0.69 8.92
C ALA A 202 1.17 1.78 9.39
N VAL A 203 1.70 2.97 9.66
CA VAL A 203 0.95 4.11 10.22
C VAL A 203 0.92 5.26 9.22
N PHE A 204 -0.28 5.76 8.94
CA PHE A 204 -0.57 6.81 7.97
C PHE A 204 -1.45 7.91 8.56
N GLU A 205 -1.48 9.06 7.93
CA GLU A 205 -2.48 10.11 8.15
C GLU A 205 -3.90 9.62 7.83
N ASP A 206 -4.86 9.95 8.69
CA ASP A 206 -6.28 9.78 8.38
C ASP A 206 -6.77 10.97 7.56
N CYS A 207 -6.85 10.77 6.24
CA CYS A 207 -7.27 11.78 5.28
C CYS A 207 -8.80 11.89 5.11
N GLY A 208 -9.59 11.31 6.01
CA GLY A 208 -11.04 11.49 6.05
C GLY A 208 -11.86 10.35 5.45
N GLU A 209 -12.90 10.70 4.71
CA GLU A 209 -13.95 9.76 4.28
C GLU A 209 -13.90 9.47 2.79
N ARG A 210 -14.29 8.26 2.40
CA ARG A 210 -14.24 7.80 0.99
C ARG A 210 -15.03 8.73 0.06
N LEU A 211 -14.48 8.97 -1.12
CA LEU A 211 -15.05 9.85 -2.14
C LEU A 211 -16.46 9.41 -2.57
N THR A 212 -16.76 8.10 -2.48
CA THR A 212 -18.10 7.53 -2.72
C THR A 212 -19.20 8.14 -1.84
N LEU A 213 -18.87 8.64 -0.65
CA LEU A 213 -19.81 9.31 0.24
C LEU A 213 -20.16 10.74 -0.20
N PHE A 214 -19.48 11.26 -1.23
CA PHE A 214 -19.66 12.63 -1.73
C PHE A 214 -20.37 12.67 -3.09
N TYR A 215 -20.91 11.56 -3.58
CA TYR A 215 -21.63 11.50 -4.86
C TYR A 215 -22.88 12.39 -4.87
N ASP A 216 -23.58 12.49 -3.73
CA ASP A 216 -24.77 13.35 -3.56
C ASP A 216 -24.44 14.73 -2.98
N ALA A 217 -23.16 15.09 -2.86
CA ALA A 217 -22.74 16.38 -2.33
C ALA A 217 -23.15 17.55 -3.25
N PRO A 218 -23.19 18.80 -2.73
CA PRO A 218 -23.48 19.98 -3.55
C PRO A 218 -22.57 20.06 -4.79
N TRP A 219 -23.13 20.52 -5.91
CA TRP A 219 -22.42 20.56 -7.20
C TRP A 219 -21.07 21.26 -7.12
N SER A 220 -20.97 22.37 -6.37
CA SER A 220 -19.72 23.12 -6.20
C SER A 220 -18.62 22.27 -5.54
N LEU A 221 -18.96 21.46 -4.54
CA LEU A 221 -18.00 20.55 -3.91
C LEU A 221 -17.61 19.43 -4.88
N ARG A 222 -18.57 18.82 -5.57
CA ARG A 222 -18.29 17.76 -6.56
C ARG A 222 -17.41 18.25 -7.72
N ALA A 223 -17.66 19.46 -8.22
CA ALA A 223 -16.84 20.10 -9.23
C ALA A 223 -15.42 20.36 -8.73
N ASN A 224 -15.27 20.88 -7.50
CA ASN A 224 -13.97 21.10 -6.87
C ASN A 224 -13.18 19.79 -6.70
N LEU A 225 -13.82 18.74 -6.17
CA LEU A 225 -13.20 17.42 -6.01
C LEU A 225 -12.79 16.81 -7.36
N THR A 226 -13.62 16.97 -8.39
CA THR A 226 -13.29 16.52 -9.76
C THR A 226 -12.02 17.20 -10.28
N VAL A 227 -11.88 18.51 -10.07
CA VAL A 227 -10.67 19.25 -10.47
C VAL A 227 -9.45 18.72 -9.72
N GLN A 228 -9.55 18.52 -8.40
CA GLN A 228 -8.44 17.98 -7.61
C GLN A 228 -8.00 16.59 -8.05
N VAL A 229 -8.96 15.68 -8.26
CA VAL A 229 -8.70 14.31 -8.71
C VAL A 229 -8.05 14.30 -10.11
N LEU A 230 -8.50 15.17 -11.01
CA LEU A 230 -7.88 15.32 -12.33
C LEU A 230 -6.45 15.90 -12.23
N SER A 231 -6.26 16.95 -11.42
CA SER A 231 -4.95 17.54 -11.18
C SER A 231 -3.96 16.52 -10.61
N ALA A 232 -4.40 15.67 -9.68
CA ALA A 232 -3.59 14.59 -9.12
C ALA A 232 -3.11 13.61 -10.21
N ALA A 233 -3.97 13.24 -11.16
CA ALA A 233 -3.57 12.37 -12.28
C ALA A 233 -2.44 13.01 -13.11
N PHE A 234 -2.50 14.32 -13.36
CA PHE A 234 -1.40 15.03 -14.02
C PHE A 234 -0.14 15.08 -13.15
N GLU A 235 -0.27 15.25 -11.84
CA GLU A 235 0.87 15.25 -10.92
C GLU A 235 1.59 13.89 -10.95
N PHE A 236 0.88 12.77 -10.79
CA PHE A 236 1.45 11.41 -10.83
C PHE A 236 2.14 11.12 -12.17
N THR A 237 1.58 11.64 -13.27
CA THR A 237 2.16 11.44 -14.59
C THR A 237 3.39 12.33 -14.84
N PHE A 238 3.32 13.61 -14.50
CA PHE A 238 4.26 14.61 -15.01
C PHE A 238 5.15 15.27 -13.96
N ALA A 239 4.72 15.40 -12.70
CA ALA A 239 5.36 16.31 -11.74
C ALA A 239 6.72 15.84 -11.19
N HIS A 240 6.98 14.53 -11.11
CA HIS A 240 8.29 14.05 -10.68
C HIS A 240 9.33 14.19 -11.81
N PRO A 241 10.52 14.76 -11.56
CA PRO A 241 11.49 15.09 -12.61
C PRO A 241 12.05 13.85 -13.32
N THR A 242 12.21 12.74 -12.59
CA THR A 242 12.87 11.53 -13.10
C THR A 242 11.90 10.40 -13.38
N PHE A 243 10.74 10.38 -12.75
CA PHE A 243 9.87 9.20 -12.71
C PHE A 243 8.44 9.58 -13.06
N THR A 244 7.72 8.62 -13.60
CA THR A 244 6.25 8.65 -13.70
C THR A 244 5.70 7.53 -12.81
N PHE A 245 4.62 7.81 -12.08
CA PHE A 245 3.93 6.83 -11.24
C PHE A 245 2.56 6.57 -11.85
N TYR A 246 2.31 5.36 -12.37
CA TYR A 246 0.99 4.97 -12.85
C TYR A 246 0.31 4.13 -11.78
N LEU A 247 -0.82 4.61 -11.27
CA LEU A 247 -1.62 3.91 -10.27
C LEU A 247 -2.58 2.98 -10.97
N THR A 248 -2.57 1.71 -10.59
CA THR A 248 -3.33 0.68 -11.30
C THR A 248 -4.63 0.28 -10.61
N ASP A 249 -4.90 0.82 -9.42
CA ASP A 249 -6.17 0.62 -8.69
C ASP A 249 -6.87 1.97 -8.45
N MET A 250 -7.29 2.59 -9.55
CA MET A 250 -7.90 3.91 -9.56
C MET A 250 -9.42 3.81 -9.35
N THR A 251 -9.86 3.72 -8.10
CA THR A 251 -11.28 3.64 -7.72
C THR A 251 -11.70 4.78 -6.79
N ALA A 252 -13.00 5.08 -6.75
CA ALA A 252 -13.53 6.10 -5.83
C ALA A 252 -13.39 5.71 -4.34
N ASP A 253 -13.30 4.41 -4.03
CA ASP A 253 -13.08 3.94 -2.65
C ASP A 253 -11.62 4.14 -2.20
N ASN A 254 -10.68 4.21 -3.15
CA ASN A 254 -9.26 4.47 -2.91
C ASN A 254 -8.91 5.98 -2.88
N ILE A 255 -9.92 6.84 -2.96
CA ILE A 255 -9.80 8.29 -2.80
C ILE A 255 -10.62 8.69 -1.59
N VAL A 256 -10.05 9.52 -0.72
CA VAL A 256 -10.75 10.09 0.45
C VAL A 256 -10.74 11.60 0.40
N VAL A 257 -11.68 12.20 1.12
CA VAL A 257 -11.88 13.63 1.24
C VAL A 257 -11.79 13.99 2.72
N ASP A 258 -10.90 14.94 3.04
CA ASP A 258 -10.75 15.44 4.41
C ASP A 258 -11.81 16.49 4.78
N ASP A 259 -11.79 16.92 6.04
CA ASP A 259 -12.73 17.89 6.59
C ASP A 259 -12.64 19.26 5.88
N GLU A 260 -11.53 19.55 5.19
CA GLU A 260 -11.33 20.76 4.38
C GLU A 260 -11.72 20.57 2.90
N GLY A 261 -12.25 19.40 2.52
CA GLY A 261 -12.67 19.12 1.15
C GLY A 261 -11.52 18.85 0.19
N ARG A 262 -10.38 18.37 0.68
CA ARG A 262 -9.21 18.01 -0.14
C ARG A 262 -9.21 16.51 -0.45
N ALA A 263 -8.99 16.16 -1.71
CA ALA A 263 -8.94 14.77 -2.16
C ALA A 263 -7.52 14.18 -1.99
N ARG A 264 -7.43 12.94 -1.47
CA ARG A 264 -6.18 12.19 -1.28
C ARG A 264 -6.34 10.74 -1.76
N PHE A 265 -5.31 10.21 -2.42
CA PHE A 265 -5.21 8.82 -2.86
C PHE A 265 -4.58 8.00 -1.74
N ILE A 266 -5.29 6.99 -1.27
CA ILE A 266 -4.93 6.24 -0.05
C ILE A 266 -4.54 4.79 -0.31
N ASP A 267 -4.59 4.32 -1.55
CA ASP A 267 -4.11 3.00 -1.94
C ASP A 267 -3.03 3.15 -3.00
N LEU A 268 -1.80 2.74 -2.64
CA LEU A 268 -0.64 2.68 -3.53
C LEU A 268 -0.02 1.28 -3.50
N GLU A 269 -0.84 0.26 -3.24
CA GLU A 269 -0.41 -1.14 -3.21
C GLU A 269 0.04 -1.62 -4.60
N ASN A 270 -0.53 -1.08 -5.68
CA ASN A 270 -0.16 -1.46 -7.05
C ASN A 270 0.25 -0.22 -7.87
N VAL A 271 1.52 -0.17 -8.27
CA VAL A 271 2.09 0.97 -9.00
C VAL A 271 3.11 0.52 -10.05
N ILE A 272 3.05 1.18 -11.21
CA ILE A 272 4.06 1.06 -12.26
C ILE A 272 4.93 2.32 -12.24
N ILE A 273 6.24 2.16 -12.19
CA ILE A 273 7.22 3.25 -12.23
C ILE A 273 7.96 3.22 -13.57
N LEU A 274 7.91 4.36 -14.28
CA LEU A 274 8.68 4.60 -15.49
C LEU A 274 9.78 5.63 -15.21
N ASP A 275 11.02 5.35 -15.64
CA ASP A 275 12.10 6.35 -15.64
C ASP A 275 12.04 7.18 -16.93
N LYS A 276 11.88 8.50 -16.77
CA LYS A 276 11.76 9.48 -17.86
C LYS A 276 13.10 9.75 -18.56
N ILE A 277 14.20 9.57 -17.83
CA ILE A 277 15.54 10.04 -18.20
C ILE A 277 16.42 8.86 -18.61
N SER A 278 16.35 7.76 -17.88
CA SER A 278 17.17 6.58 -18.11
C SER A 278 16.56 5.72 -19.21
N ASP A 279 16.97 5.95 -20.45
CA ASP A 279 17.15 4.87 -21.43
C ASP A 279 18.66 4.70 -21.68
N PRO A 280 19.44 4.15 -20.73
CA PRO A 280 20.90 4.16 -20.83
C PRO A 280 21.43 3.17 -21.87
N ALA A 281 20.56 2.39 -22.53
CA ALA A 281 20.94 1.27 -23.37
C ALA A 281 20.21 1.20 -24.73
N GLY A 282 19.19 2.04 -25.00
CA GLY A 282 18.29 1.83 -26.14
C GLY A 282 17.47 0.54 -26.02
N GLU A 283 17.38 -0.02 -24.81
CA GLU A 283 16.67 -1.28 -24.52
C GLU A 283 15.17 -1.03 -24.45
N LEU A 284 14.76 0.14 -23.96
CA LEU A 284 13.40 0.59 -24.05
C LEU A 284 13.18 1.11 -25.47
N LYS A 285 12.76 0.22 -26.37
CA LYS A 285 12.22 0.59 -27.69
C LYS A 285 10.89 1.31 -27.51
N LEU A 286 10.91 2.46 -26.84
CA LEU A 286 9.73 3.25 -26.57
C LEU A 286 9.19 3.75 -27.89
N GLN A 287 7.90 3.55 -28.09
CA GLN A 287 7.22 4.10 -29.24
C GLN A 287 7.28 5.62 -29.20
N SER A 288 7.38 6.24 -30.37
CA SER A 288 7.38 7.71 -30.49
C SER A 288 6.01 8.32 -30.20
N GLN A 289 4.95 7.52 -30.30
CA GLN A 289 3.59 7.91 -29.97
C GLN A 289 3.36 7.80 -28.46
N ASN A 290 2.37 8.53 -27.95
CA ASN A 290 1.91 8.36 -26.58
C ASN A 290 0.98 7.15 -26.51
N HIS A 291 1.06 6.39 -25.42
CA HIS A 291 0.08 5.36 -25.13
C HIS A 291 -1.27 6.02 -24.82
N THR A 292 -2.31 5.53 -25.48
CA THR A 292 -3.71 5.89 -25.20
C THR A 292 -4.38 4.65 -24.62
N SER A 293 -4.99 4.78 -23.46
CA SER A 293 -5.63 3.67 -22.78
C SER A 293 -6.90 3.25 -23.53
N ASP A 294 -7.07 1.94 -23.68
CA ASP A 294 -8.23 1.39 -24.37
C ASP A 294 -9.51 1.64 -23.56
N ALA A 295 -10.51 2.22 -24.23
CA ALA A 295 -11.83 2.43 -23.66
C ALA A 295 -12.63 1.13 -23.76
N ASP A 296 -12.57 0.29 -22.71
CA ASP A 296 -13.49 -0.84 -22.61
C ASP A 296 -14.94 -0.35 -22.52
N GLU A 297 -15.84 -1.03 -23.24
CA GLU A 297 -17.28 -0.71 -23.29
C GLU A 297 -17.98 -0.85 -21.92
N CYS A 298 -17.36 -1.53 -20.96
CA CYS A 298 -17.91 -1.60 -19.60
C CYS A 298 -17.62 -0.33 -18.79
N THR A 299 -18.66 0.13 -18.11
CA THR A 299 -18.63 1.27 -17.20
C THR A 299 -17.79 1.03 -15.94
N SER A 300 -17.57 -0.23 -15.56
CA SER A 300 -16.88 -0.61 -14.31
C SER A 300 -15.57 -1.39 -14.50
N CYS A 301 -15.13 -1.69 -15.73
CA CYS A 301 -13.84 -2.34 -15.90
C CYS A 301 -12.74 -1.29 -15.98
N PHE A 302 -11.72 -1.48 -15.14
CA PHE A 302 -10.44 -0.81 -15.27
C PHE A 302 -9.43 -1.88 -15.69
N SER A 303 -9.20 -1.99 -17.00
CA SER A 303 -8.19 -2.88 -17.57
C SER A 303 -7.00 -2.06 -18.05
N TYR A 304 -5.81 -2.66 -18.03
CA TYR A 304 -4.60 -2.06 -18.54
C TYR A 304 -3.57 -3.15 -18.87
N SER A 305 -2.64 -2.80 -19.75
CA SER A 305 -1.51 -3.62 -20.11
C SER A 305 -0.23 -2.95 -19.63
N ILE A 306 0.53 -3.65 -18.78
CA ILE A 306 1.80 -3.14 -18.28
C ILE A 306 2.78 -2.98 -19.44
N ASP A 307 2.81 -3.94 -20.37
CA ASP A 307 3.69 -3.90 -21.53
C ASP A 307 3.38 -2.70 -22.44
N ASP A 308 2.09 -2.36 -22.62
CA ASP A 308 1.70 -1.20 -23.41
C ASP A 308 2.05 0.10 -22.69
N ILE A 309 1.81 0.21 -21.37
CA ILE A 309 2.22 1.40 -20.60
C ILE A 309 3.74 1.58 -20.65
N CYS A 310 4.50 0.51 -20.42
CA CYS A 310 5.96 0.53 -20.38
C CYS A 310 6.61 0.63 -21.78
N GLY A 311 5.90 0.26 -22.83
CA GLY A 311 6.32 0.39 -24.23
C GLY A 311 6.26 1.82 -24.76
N HIS A 312 5.75 2.77 -23.98
CA HIS A 312 5.60 4.17 -24.40
C HIS A 312 6.24 5.13 -23.40
N ARG A 313 6.65 6.28 -23.91
CA ARG A 313 7.32 7.31 -23.10
C ARG A 313 6.37 8.04 -22.16
N ILE A 314 5.12 8.15 -22.57
CA ILE A 314 4.03 8.79 -21.83
C ILE A 314 2.78 7.95 -22.08
N SER A 315 2.01 7.72 -21.02
CA SER A 315 0.70 7.08 -21.05
C SER A 315 -0.33 7.99 -20.40
N ASP A 316 -1.53 8.03 -20.96
CA ASP A 316 -2.68 8.71 -20.36
C ASP A 316 -3.33 7.90 -19.22
N HIS A 317 -2.79 6.74 -18.83
CA HIS A 317 -3.40 5.78 -17.90
C HIS A 317 -3.99 6.39 -16.62
N ASN A 318 -3.25 7.27 -15.93
CA ASN A 318 -3.77 7.94 -14.73
C ASN A 318 -4.97 8.85 -15.05
N ILE A 319 -4.90 9.57 -16.18
CA ILE A 319 -5.97 10.48 -16.65
C ILE A 319 -7.19 9.65 -17.03
N TYR A 320 -6.98 8.55 -17.75
CA TYR A 320 -8.02 7.60 -18.10
C TYR A 320 -8.70 7.00 -16.86
N GLY A 321 -7.92 6.55 -15.87
CA GLY A 321 -8.42 6.00 -14.62
C GLY A 321 -9.31 6.97 -13.85
N VAL A 322 -8.87 8.23 -13.67
CA VAL A 322 -9.71 9.22 -13.00
C VAL A 322 -10.96 9.59 -13.81
N CYS A 323 -10.89 9.55 -15.15
CA CYS A 323 -12.06 9.74 -16.00
C CYS A 323 -13.09 8.61 -15.82
N LYS A 324 -12.65 7.37 -15.60
CA LYS A 324 -13.55 6.25 -15.27
C LYS A 324 -14.16 6.39 -13.87
N VAL A 325 -13.40 6.86 -12.88
CA VAL A 325 -13.94 7.22 -11.55
C VAL A 325 -15.06 8.26 -11.66
N ARG A 326 -14.92 9.22 -12.59
CA ARG A 326 -15.88 10.31 -12.81
C ARG A 326 -17.22 9.84 -13.37
N ASN A 327 -17.31 8.71 -14.07
CA ASN A 327 -18.56 8.25 -14.67
C ASN A 327 -19.68 7.95 -13.65
N ASN A 328 -19.37 7.96 -12.34
CA ASN A 328 -20.34 7.84 -11.25
C ASN A 328 -20.79 9.20 -10.65
N PHE A 329 -20.28 10.35 -11.13
CA PHE A 329 -20.59 11.68 -10.60
C PHE A 329 -21.68 12.44 -11.38
N TYR A 330 -22.21 11.90 -12.47
CA TYR A 330 -23.21 12.58 -13.30
C TYR A 330 -24.54 11.82 -13.33
#